data_AF-A0A498D2T3-F1
#
_entry.id   AF-A0A498D2T3-F1
#
_cell.length_a   1.000
_cell.length_b   1.000
_cell.length_c   1.000
_cell.angle_alpha   90.00
_cell.angle_beta   90.00
_cell.angle_gamma   90.00
#
_symmetry.space_group_name_H-M   'P 1'
#
loop_
_entity.id
_entity.type
_entity.pdbx_description
1 polymer ?
#
loop_
_entity_poly.entity_id
_entity_poly.type
_entity_poly.pdbx_seq_one_letter_code
_entity_poly.pdbx_strand_id
1 'polypeptide(L)'
;MSSFNLVPIIILIAVLLIISSIVGRLNNSGKKVRWFFFGYLSLLVLSAIVYFLLPMEETQVGQMSTHEEFLEEMDEFYQKLNTGELDEIDPSYVLERWEFAFDGDALSIELGNQEDLNAVPIEVVAVEELQQEVIATYYQNSSHLLGISIAEYLSLPSIDLKHTTLEIIEPAPNELYFSSFKSTFPFRQYSGEKLMPDDIGYSSEIIIIQVPEGVSIEADEQIYVRE
;
A
#
# COMPACT_ATOMS: atom_id res chain seq x y z
N MET A 1 9.65 24.99 -4.67
CA MET A 1 9.47 25.70 -5.95
C MET A 1 10.48 25.12 -6.94
N SER A 2 10.10 24.07 -7.66
CA SER A 2 10.91 23.52 -8.75
C SER A 2 11.03 24.59 -9.84
N SER A 3 12.25 24.98 -10.16
CA SER A 3 12.53 25.93 -11.23
C SER A 3 12.04 25.34 -12.55
N PHE A 4 11.02 25.96 -13.17
CA PHE A 4 10.49 25.55 -14.47
C PHE A 4 11.63 25.45 -15.49
N ASN A 5 12.01 24.23 -15.86
CA ASN A 5 13.03 23.98 -16.87
C ASN A 5 12.45 24.24 -18.25
N LEU A 6 12.65 25.45 -18.78
CA LEU A 6 12.17 25.87 -20.10
C LEU A 6 13.01 25.32 -21.27
N VAL A 7 14.10 24.62 -20.98
CA VAL A 7 15.03 24.07 -21.97
C VAL A 7 14.34 23.20 -23.05
N PRO A 8 13.43 22.27 -22.72
CA PRO A 8 12.76 21.44 -23.73
C PRO A 8 11.87 22.29 -24.66
N ILE A 9 11.23 23.32 -24.12
CA ILE A 9 10.37 24.25 -24.88
C ILE A 9 11.21 25.08 -25.84
N ILE A 10 12.38 25.57 -25.38
CA ILE A 10 13.31 26.33 -26.22
C ILE A 10 13.87 25.47 -27.36
N ILE A 11 14.22 24.20 -27.08
CA ILE A 11 14.69 23.26 -28.10
C ILE A 11 13.58 22.96 -29.11
N LEU A 12 12.34 22.73 -28.66
CA LEU A 12 11.19 22.53 -29.54
C LEU A 12 10.99 23.74 -30.47
N ILE A 13 11.01 24.96 -29.93
CA ILE A 13 10.88 26.21 -30.70
C ILE A 13 12.03 26.36 -31.70
N ALA A 14 13.26 26.04 -31.30
CA ALA A 14 14.42 26.11 -32.20
C ALA A 14 14.28 25.13 -33.38
N VAL A 15 13.91 23.88 -33.10
CA VAL A 15 13.67 22.86 -34.13
C VAL A 15 12.53 23.27 -35.06
N LEU A 16 11.45 23.84 -34.51
CA LEU A 16 10.32 24.39 -35.25
C LEU A 16 10.73 25.50 -36.22
N LEU A 17 11.52 26.47 -35.74
CA LEU A 17 12.02 27.58 -36.55
C LEU A 17 12.93 27.07 -37.66
N ILE A 18 13.83 26.12 -37.36
CA ILE A 18 14.71 25.51 -38.35
C ILE A 18 13.89 24.79 -39.43
N ILE A 19 12.94 23.94 -39.05
CA ILE A 19 12.13 23.22 -40.04
C ILE A 19 11.26 24.19 -40.86
N SER A 20 10.67 25.21 -40.24
CA SER A 20 9.88 26.22 -40.95
C SER A 20 10.71 26.99 -41.98
N SER A 21 11.98 27.29 -41.66
CA SER A 21 12.91 27.97 -42.55
C SER A 21 13.33 27.12 -43.75
N ILE A 22 13.42 25.79 -43.55
CA ILE A 22 13.75 24.82 -44.61
C ILE A 22 12.52 24.58 -45.51
N VAL A 23 11.34 24.41 -44.92
CA VAL A 23 10.08 24.22 -45.65
C VAL A 23 9.68 25.47 -46.43
N GLY A 24 9.96 26.67 -45.91
CA GLY A 24 9.73 27.93 -46.61
C GLY A 24 10.56 28.11 -47.90
N ARG A 25 11.66 27.36 -48.04
CA ARG A 25 12.52 27.36 -49.25
C ARG A 25 12.08 26.33 -50.30
N LEU A 26 11.15 25.43 -49.99
CA LEU A 26 10.61 24.45 -50.93
C LEU A 26 9.53 25.11 -51.82
N ASN A 27 9.68 24.95 -53.15
CA ASN A 27 8.86 25.60 -54.18
C ASN A 27 7.35 25.26 -54.06
N ASN A 28 6.51 26.10 -54.67
CA ASN A 28 5.05 26.22 -54.53
C ASN A 28 4.21 24.94 -54.83
N SER A 29 4.82 23.84 -55.29
CA SER A 29 4.17 22.54 -55.49
C SER A 29 3.86 21.80 -54.17
N GLY A 30 4.40 22.25 -53.04
CA GLY A 30 4.24 21.62 -51.72
C GLY A 30 3.06 22.13 -50.87
N LYS A 31 2.11 22.91 -51.40
CA LYS A 31 1.03 23.55 -50.57
C LYS A 31 0.26 22.57 -49.69
N LYS A 32 -0.05 21.38 -50.20
CA LYS A 32 -0.72 20.32 -49.42
C LYS A 32 0.19 19.76 -48.32
N VAL A 33 1.46 19.50 -48.65
CA VAL A 33 2.48 19.03 -47.69
C VAL A 33 2.68 20.06 -46.57
N ARG A 34 2.72 21.36 -46.91
CA ARG A 34 2.81 22.44 -45.94
C ARG A 34 1.62 22.47 -44.99
N TRP A 35 0.41 22.23 -45.49
CA TRP A 35 -0.81 22.20 -44.67
C TRP A 35 -0.86 20.97 -43.74
N PHE A 36 -0.49 19.79 -44.25
CA PHE A 36 -0.34 18.59 -43.42
C PHE A 36 0.72 18.77 -42.35
N PHE A 37 1.87 19.36 -42.70
CA PHE A 37 2.94 19.64 -41.77
C PHE A 37 2.49 20.61 -40.68
N PHE A 38 1.82 21.71 -41.04
CA PHE A 38 1.30 22.68 -40.09
C PHE A 38 0.21 22.09 -39.18
N GLY A 39 -0.65 21.22 -39.72
CA GLY A 39 -1.65 20.49 -38.94
C GLY A 39 -1.03 19.53 -37.94
N TYR A 40 -0.08 18.71 -38.37
CA TYR A 40 0.68 17.81 -37.49
C TYR A 40 1.40 18.58 -36.38
N LEU A 41 2.00 19.71 -36.75
CA LEU A 41 2.69 20.58 -35.81
C LEU A 41 1.77 21.20 -34.77
N SER A 42 0.61 21.68 -35.22
CA SER A 42 -0.41 22.26 -34.35
C SER A 42 -0.93 21.20 -33.38
N LEU A 43 -1.15 19.97 -33.86
CA LEU A 43 -1.54 18.84 -33.01
C LEU A 43 -0.46 18.56 -31.95
N LEU A 44 0.82 18.54 -32.34
CA LEU A 44 1.93 18.25 -31.42
C LEU A 44 2.07 19.33 -30.34
N VAL A 45 1.93 20.61 -30.71
CA VAL A 45 1.90 21.73 -29.76
C VAL A 45 0.68 21.62 -28.84
N LEU A 46 -0.50 21.29 -29.39
CA LEU A 46 -1.72 21.13 -28.59
C LEU A 46 -1.57 19.97 -27.60
N SER A 47 -1.01 18.82 -28.01
CA SER A 47 -0.72 17.70 -27.12
C SER A 47 0.26 18.08 -26.02
N ALA A 48 1.29 18.89 -26.31
CA ALA A 48 2.20 19.39 -25.30
C ALA A 48 1.50 20.32 -24.30
N ILE A 49 0.65 21.24 -24.79
CA ILE A 49 -0.16 22.12 -23.93
C ILE A 49 -1.08 21.30 -23.03
N VAL A 50 -1.77 20.29 -23.57
CA VAL A 50 -2.63 19.38 -22.80
C VAL A 50 -1.81 18.62 -21.75
N TYR A 51 -0.61 18.14 -22.11
CA TYR A 51 0.29 17.47 -21.17
C TYR A 51 0.67 18.38 -19.99
N PHE A 52 0.97 19.66 -20.23
CA PHE A 52 1.29 20.61 -19.16
C PHE A 52 0.06 21.10 -18.36
N LEU A 53 -1.14 20.99 -18.92
CA LEU A 53 -2.40 21.28 -18.24
C LEU A 53 -2.93 20.11 -17.42
N LEU A 54 -2.45 18.89 -17.68
CA LEU A 54 -2.76 17.75 -16.82
C LEU A 54 -2.22 18.08 -15.43
N PRO A 55 -3.04 17.96 -14.37
CA PRO A 55 -2.54 17.98 -13.01
C PRO A 55 -1.72 16.72 -12.81
N MET A 56 -0.47 16.76 -13.24
CA MET A 56 0.57 15.92 -12.67
C MET A 56 0.85 16.54 -11.33
N GLU A 57 -0.01 16.25 -10.37
CA GLU A 57 0.48 16.15 -9.01
C GLU A 57 1.63 15.17 -9.13
N GLU A 58 2.87 15.67 -9.04
CA GLU A 58 3.87 14.93 -8.30
C GLU A 58 3.15 14.68 -6.98
N THR A 59 2.42 13.57 -6.88
CA THR A 59 2.13 12.97 -5.60
C THR A 59 3.50 12.96 -4.98
N GLN A 60 3.71 13.87 -4.03
CA GLN A 60 4.86 13.79 -3.16
C GLN A 60 4.73 12.39 -2.65
N VAL A 61 5.57 11.55 -3.22
CA VAL A 61 5.93 10.25 -2.75
C VAL A 61 6.37 10.56 -1.32
N GLY A 62 5.38 10.57 -0.43
CA GLY A 62 5.52 11.18 0.88
C GLY A 62 6.46 10.25 1.60
N GLN A 63 7.69 10.70 1.84
CA GLN A 63 8.78 9.90 2.43
C GLN A 63 8.54 8.41 2.21
N MET A 64 8.64 7.95 0.94
CA MET A 64 8.51 6.53 0.67
C MET A 64 9.54 5.86 1.57
N SER A 65 9.08 5.07 2.53
CA SER A 65 9.91 4.02 3.09
C SER A 65 10.44 3.27 1.89
N THR A 66 11.76 3.29 1.69
CA THR A 66 12.36 2.55 0.58
C THR A 66 11.90 1.10 0.73
N HIS A 67 11.72 0.36 -0.37
CA HIS A 67 11.36 -1.07 -0.28
C HIS A 67 12.27 -1.83 0.71
N GLU A 68 13.54 -1.42 0.84
CA GLU A 68 14.50 -1.90 1.83
C GLU A 68 14.12 -1.55 3.28
N GLU A 69 13.69 -0.31 3.55
CA GLU A 69 13.21 0.12 4.88
C GLU A 69 11.92 -0.63 5.27
N PHE A 70 11.03 -0.88 4.30
CA PHE A 70 9.84 -1.70 4.52
C PHE A 70 10.18 -3.17 4.86
N LEU A 71 11.17 -3.75 4.18
CA LEU A 71 11.62 -5.11 4.49
C LEU A 71 12.27 -5.19 5.86
N GLU A 72 13.02 -4.17 6.26
CA GLU A 72 13.62 -4.07 7.60
C GLU A 72 12.55 -3.92 8.68
N GLU A 73 11.53 -3.08 8.43
CA GLU A 73 10.36 -2.90 9.29
C GLU A 73 9.58 -4.21 9.48
N MET A 74 9.37 -4.97 8.40
CA MET A 74 8.75 -6.30 8.47
C MET A 74 9.57 -7.29 9.29
N ASP A 75 10.89 -7.35 9.08
CA ASP A 75 11.76 -8.31 9.77
C ASP A 75 11.84 -8.00 11.26
N GLU A 76 11.95 -6.72 11.64
CA GLU A 76 11.93 -6.28 13.03
C GLU A 76 10.59 -6.60 13.70
N PHE A 77 9.47 -6.35 13.01
CA PHE A 77 8.13 -6.68 13.49
C PHE A 77 7.98 -8.19 13.77
N TYR A 78 8.36 -9.04 12.81
CA TYR A 78 8.32 -10.49 12.99
C TYR A 78 9.30 -10.98 14.05
N GLN A 79 10.46 -10.35 14.19
CA GLN A 79 11.43 -10.71 15.21
C GLN A 79 10.85 -10.48 16.61
N LYS A 80 10.28 -9.29 16.86
CA LYS A 80 9.66 -8.93 18.15
C LYS A 80 8.47 -9.81 18.51
N LEU A 81 7.63 -10.16 17.53
CA LEU A 81 6.55 -11.14 17.70
C LEU A 81 7.09 -12.52 18.11
N ASN A 82 8.13 -12.99 17.43
CA ASN A 82 8.74 -14.29 17.74
C ASN A 82 9.45 -14.31 19.10
N THR A 83 10.11 -13.23 19.50
CA THR A 83 10.79 -13.13 20.81
C THR A 83 9.83 -12.89 21.97
N GLY A 84 8.58 -12.49 21.70
CA GLY A 84 7.58 -12.18 22.72
C GLY A 84 7.77 -10.79 23.34
N GLU A 85 8.55 -9.92 22.70
CA GLU A 85 8.83 -8.54 23.13
C GLU A 85 7.70 -7.60 22.67
N LEU A 86 6.47 -7.91 23.07
CA LEU A 86 5.25 -7.21 22.59
C LEU A 86 5.24 -5.73 22.97
N ASP A 87 5.84 -5.37 24.10
CA ASP A 87 5.95 -3.98 24.58
C ASP A 87 6.94 -3.14 23.76
N GLU A 88 7.80 -3.78 22.95
CA GLU A 88 8.77 -3.10 22.08
C GLU A 88 8.25 -2.90 20.66
N ILE A 89 7.08 -3.44 20.33
CA ILE A 89 6.42 -3.21 19.05
C ILE A 89 5.99 -1.75 18.97
N ASP A 90 6.22 -1.11 17.82
CA ASP A 90 5.82 0.29 17.62
C ASP A 90 4.30 0.43 17.86
N PRO A 91 3.86 1.30 18.80
CA PRO A 91 2.45 1.49 19.10
C PRO A 91 1.61 1.92 17.89
N SER A 92 2.24 2.49 16.85
CA SER A 92 1.56 2.87 15.61
C SER A 92 1.07 1.69 14.78
N TYR A 93 1.57 0.47 15.05
CA TYR A 93 1.08 -0.76 14.42
C TYR A 93 -0.17 -1.32 15.09
N VAL A 94 -0.55 -0.81 16.27
CA VAL A 94 -1.79 -1.19 16.92
C VAL A 94 -2.95 -0.49 16.24
N LEU A 95 -3.74 -1.23 15.48
CA LEU A 95 -4.92 -0.69 14.81
C LEU A 95 -6.16 -0.72 15.69
N GLU A 96 -6.36 -1.80 16.42
CA GLU A 96 -7.52 -1.96 17.30
C GLU A 96 -7.14 -2.85 18.50
N ARG A 97 -7.74 -2.54 19.65
CA ARG A 97 -7.56 -3.28 20.91
C ARG A 97 -8.90 -3.49 21.56
N TRP A 98 -9.23 -4.74 21.83
CA TRP A 98 -10.44 -5.15 22.54
C TRP A 98 -10.09 -5.65 23.92
N GLU A 99 -10.83 -5.18 24.91
CA GLU A 99 -10.70 -5.59 26.30
C GLU A 99 -12.02 -6.19 26.76
N PHE A 100 -11.98 -7.45 27.20
CA PHE A 100 -13.16 -8.20 27.62
C PHE A 100 -13.00 -8.64 29.07
N ALA A 101 -13.99 -8.33 29.91
CA ALA A 101 -14.05 -8.90 31.26
C ALA A 101 -14.36 -10.40 31.18
N PHE A 102 -13.53 -11.23 31.82
CA PHE A 102 -13.62 -12.68 31.75
C PHE A 102 -13.21 -13.33 33.09
N ASP A 103 -14.16 -14.03 33.71
CA ASP A 103 -13.99 -14.71 35.00
C ASP A 103 -14.05 -16.25 34.88
N GLY A 104 -13.94 -16.78 33.66
CA GLY A 104 -14.03 -18.21 33.39
C GLY A 104 -12.70 -18.94 33.57
N ASP A 105 -12.76 -20.24 33.91
CA ASP A 105 -11.57 -21.09 34.00
C ASP A 105 -11.12 -21.63 32.62
N ALA A 106 -11.99 -21.54 31.61
CA ALA A 106 -11.73 -22.05 30.25
C ALA A 106 -12.27 -21.09 29.19
N LEU A 107 -11.42 -20.76 28.21
CA LEU A 107 -11.72 -19.90 27.07
C LEU A 107 -11.65 -20.73 25.79
N SER A 108 -12.75 -20.73 25.04
CA SER A 108 -12.79 -21.28 23.70
C SER A 108 -12.54 -20.17 22.68
N ILE A 109 -11.70 -20.39 21.68
CA ILE A 109 -11.40 -19.43 20.62
C ILE A 109 -11.78 -20.05 19.29
N GLU A 110 -12.78 -19.47 18.64
CA GLU A 110 -13.39 -20.00 17.41
C GLU A 110 -13.26 -18.99 16.26
N LEU A 111 -12.96 -19.50 15.07
CA LEU A 111 -13.02 -18.74 13.83
C LEU A 111 -14.43 -18.79 13.26
N GLY A 112 -15.11 -17.65 13.20
CA GLY A 112 -16.51 -17.57 12.73
C GLY A 112 -16.68 -17.95 11.24
N ASN A 113 -15.61 -17.85 10.44
CA ASN A 113 -15.60 -18.17 9.01
C ASN A 113 -14.48 -19.17 8.68
N GLN A 114 -14.72 -20.47 8.87
CA GLN A 114 -13.71 -21.54 8.66
C GLN A 114 -13.36 -21.84 7.18
N GLU A 115 -13.85 -21.06 6.20
CA GLU A 115 -13.69 -21.38 4.77
C GLU A 115 -12.50 -20.68 4.08
N ASP A 116 -11.89 -19.66 4.70
CA ASP A 116 -10.84 -18.87 4.05
C ASP A 116 -9.41 -19.36 4.38
N LEU A 117 -8.66 -19.68 3.32
CA LEU A 117 -7.26 -20.15 3.38
C LEU A 117 -6.25 -19.03 3.71
N ASN A 118 -6.72 -17.79 3.82
CA ASN A 118 -5.89 -16.59 4.06
C ASN A 118 -6.22 -15.95 5.41
N ALA A 119 -6.52 -16.77 6.41
CA ALA A 119 -6.88 -16.24 7.72
C ALA A 119 -5.70 -15.49 8.36
N VAL A 120 -5.99 -14.37 9.03
CA VAL A 120 -5.03 -13.60 9.81
C VAL A 120 -4.42 -14.53 10.87
N PRO A 121 -3.09 -14.60 11.01
CA PRO A 121 -2.49 -15.43 12.04
C PRO A 121 -2.92 -14.95 13.42
N ILE A 122 -3.32 -15.88 14.28
CA ILE A 122 -3.73 -15.62 15.65
C ILE A 122 -2.74 -16.32 16.58
N GLU A 123 -2.21 -15.54 17.52
CA GLU A 123 -1.33 -16.03 18.58
C GLU A 123 -1.95 -15.76 19.95
N VAL A 124 -1.92 -16.78 20.81
CA VAL A 124 -2.45 -16.69 22.18
C VAL A 124 -1.29 -16.77 23.17
N VAL A 125 -1.25 -15.83 24.10
CA VAL A 125 -0.18 -15.68 25.10
C VAL A 125 -0.78 -15.59 26.50
N ALA A 126 -0.26 -16.40 27.42
CA ALA A 126 -0.61 -16.29 28.83
C ALA A 126 0.21 -15.18 29.52
N VAL A 127 -0.44 -14.33 30.30
CA VAL A 127 0.17 -13.20 31.01
C VAL A 127 -0.21 -13.25 32.49
N GLU A 128 0.79 -13.31 33.37
CA GLU A 128 0.61 -13.40 34.84
C GLU A 128 -0.09 -12.16 35.43
N GLU A 129 0.09 -11.00 34.80
CA GLU A 129 -0.44 -9.72 35.26
C GLU A 129 -1.95 -9.56 34.99
N LEU A 130 -2.49 -10.32 34.03
CA LEU A 130 -3.93 -10.36 33.73
C LEU A 130 -4.61 -11.32 34.70
N GLN A 131 -5.78 -10.93 35.23
CA GLN A 131 -6.54 -11.78 36.17
C GLN A 131 -7.93 -12.11 35.67
N GLN A 132 -8.71 -11.07 35.36
CA GLN A 132 -10.15 -11.20 35.06
C GLN A 132 -10.50 -10.54 33.73
N GLU A 133 -9.53 -10.53 32.81
CA GLU A 133 -9.67 -9.88 31.51
C GLU A 133 -8.91 -10.64 30.43
N VAL A 134 -9.48 -10.63 29.24
CA VAL A 134 -8.87 -11.11 27.99
C VAL A 134 -8.68 -9.89 27.10
N ILE A 135 -7.47 -9.73 26.56
CA ILE A 135 -7.12 -8.60 25.72
C ILE A 135 -6.77 -9.13 24.34
N ALA A 136 -7.48 -8.70 23.31
CA ALA A 136 -7.13 -8.98 21.92
C ALA A 136 -6.58 -7.70 21.29
N THR A 137 -5.42 -7.78 20.63
CA THR A 137 -4.81 -6.66 19.93
C THR A 137 -4.53 -7.04 18.49
N TYR A 138 -5.02 -6.26 17.54
CA TYR A 138 -4.75 -6.44 16.12
C TYR A 138 -3.60 -5.51 15.71
N TYR A 139 -2.50 -6.13 15.30
CA TYR A 139 -1.32 -5.46 14.80
C TYR A 139 -1.27 -5.53 13.29
N GLN A 140 -0.99 -4.40 12.65
CA GLN A 140 -0.73 -4.31 11.22
C GLN A 140 0.36 -3.26 10.96
N ASN A 141 1.39 -3.64 10.21
CA ASN A 141 2.41 -2.69 9.77
C ASN A 141 1.98 -1.95 8.48
N SER A 142 2.85 -1.09 7.94
CA SER A 142 2.50 -0.21 6.83
C SER A 142 2.23 -0.95 5.50
N SER A 143 0.96 -1.01 5.04
CA SER A 143 0.64 -1.46 3.67
C SER A 143 0.72 -0.29 2.70
N HIS A 144 1.43 -0.45 1.57
CA HIS A 144 1.55 0.59 0.57
C HIS A 144 1.44 0.07 -0.86
N LEU A 145 0.77 0.87 -1.71
CA LEU A 145 0.65 0.64 -3.14
C LEU A 145 1.06 1.90 -3.89
N LEU A 146 2.10 1.80 -4.72
CA LEU A 146 2.66 2.95 -5.46
C LEU A 146 3.08 4.10 -4.53
N GLY A 147 3.55 3.77 -3.32
CA GLY A 147 3.91 4.74 -2.27
C GLY A 147 2.73 5.44 -1.61
N ILE A 148 1.50 4.99 -1.84
CA ILE A 148 0.31 5.45 -1.14
C ILE A 148 -0.01 4.42 -0.06
N SER A 149 -0.14 4.85 1.20
CA SER A 149 -0.64 3.99 2.26
C SER A 149 -2.06 3.54 1.96
N ILE A 150 -2.32 2.23 2.03
CA ILE A 150 -3.66 1.67 1.81
C ILE A 150 -4.29 1.10 3.09
N ALA A 151 -3.61 1.22 4.24
CA ALA A 151 -4.06 0.68 5.51
C ALA A 151 -5.48 1.14 5.90
N GLU A 152 -5.80 2.42 5.66
CA GLU A 152 -7.12 2.99 5.96
C GLU A 152 -8.29 2.38 5.16
N TYR A 153 -7.99 1.69 4.05
CA TYR A 153 -9.00 1.05 3.19
C TYR A 153 -9.17 -0.45 3.49
N LEU A 154 -8.31 -1.00 4.36
CA LEU A 154 -8.41 -2.37 4.82
C LEU A 154 -9.48 -2.46 5.90
N SER A 155 -10.31 -3.49 5.82
CA SER A 155 -11.34 -3.74 6.82
C SER A 155 -10.72 -4.43 8.02
N LEU A 156 -11.15 -4.07 9.22
CA LEU A 156 -10.68 -4.68 10.46
C LEU A 156 -11.47 -5.96 10.77
N PRO A 157 -10.85 -6.97 11.40
CA PRO A 157 -11.59 -8.10 11.96
C PRO A 157 -12.50 -7.62 13.10
N SER A 158 -13.57 -8.37 13.34
CA SER A 158 -14.40 -8.18 14.52
C SER A 158 -14.19 -9.31 15.51
N ILE A 159 -13.94 -8.96 16.76
CA ILE A 159 -13.75 -9.90 17.86
C ILE A 159 -14.85 -9.65 18.89
N ASP A 160 -15.55 -10.71 19.30
CA ASP A 160 -16.61 -10.63 20.30
C ASP A 160 -16.49 -11.78 21.32
N LEU A 161 -16.74 -11.49 22.59
CA LEU A 161 -16.73 -12.49 23.67
C LEU A 161 -18.17 -12.85 24.03
N LYS A 162 -18.58 -14.06 23.64
CA LYS A 162 -19.89 -14.63 23.97
C LYS A 162 -19.74 -15.70 25.04
N HIS A 163 -20.03 -15.31 26.29
CA HIS A 163 -19.88 -16.16 27.47
C HIS A 163 -18.43 -16.61 27.68
N THR A 164 -18.06 -17.78 27.18
CA THR A 164 -16.73 -18.38 27.28
C THR A 164 -16.08 -18.61 25.92
N THR A 165 -16.72 -18.13 24.84
CA THR A 165 -16.23 -18.28 23.48
C THR A 165 -15.86 -16.91 22.93
N LEU A 166 -14.58 -16.74 22.59
CA LEU A 166 -14.07 -15.60 21.84
C LEU A 166 -14.21 -15.92 20.34
N GLU A 167 -15.15 -15.25 19.69
CA GLU A 167 -15.42 -15.43 18.27
C GLU A 167 -14.65 -14.37 17.48
N ILE A 168 -13.84 -14.82 16.53
CA ILE A 168 -13.07 -13.96 15.64
C ILE A 168 -13.66 -14.09 14.25
N ILE A 169 -14.15 -12.98 13.71
CA ILE A 169 -14.80 -12.93 12.40
C ILE A 169 -13.96 -12.03 11.49
N GLU A 170 -13.44 -12.65 10.44
CA GLU A 170 -12.72 -11.93 9.40
C GLU A 170 -13.63 -11.01 8.61
N PRO A 171 -13.14 -9.83 8.21
CA PRO A 171 -13.91 -8.95 7.37
C PRO A 171 -14.08 -9.55 5.97
N ALA A 172 -15.22 -9.28 5.34
CA ALA A 172 -15.43 -9.67 3.96
C ALA A 172 -14.35 -9.04 3.06
N PRO A 173 -13.85 -9.75 2.03
CA PRO A 173 -12.84 -9.22 1.13
C PRO A 173 -13.32 -7.94 0.46
N ASN A 174 -12.48 -6.91 0.51
CA ASN A 174 -12.76 -5.62 -0.12
C ASN A 174 -12.00 -5.49 -1.45
N GLU A 175 -12.70 -5.15 -2.53
CA GLU A 175 -12.08 -4.93 -3.84
C GLU A 175 -11.65 -3.46 -4.01
N LEU A 176 -10.34 -3.23 -4.00
CA LEU A 176 -9.78 -1.90 -4.25
C LEU A 176 -9.37 -1.75 -5.72
N TYR A 177 -9.88 -0.70 -6.37
CA TYR A 177 -9.65 -0.41 -7.79
C TYR A 177 -8.65 0.74 -7.94
N PHE A 178 -7.48 0.44 -8.51
CA PHE A 178 -6.43 1.44 -8.75
C PHE A 178 -6.22 1.68 -10.25
N SER A 179 -5.97 2.95 -10.61
CA SER A 179 -5.60 3.34 -11.96
C SER A 179 -4.31 4.15 -11.90
N SER A 180 -3.32 3.75 -12.70
CA SER A 180 -2.02 4.42 -12.78
C SER A 180 -1.63 4.67 -14.23
N PHE A 181 -0.96 5.80 -14.47
CA PHE A 181 -0.38 6.12 -15.76
C PHE A 181 1.07 5.66 -15.79
N LYS A 182 1.43 4.89 -16.81
CA LYS A 182 2.82 4.46 -17.04
C LYS A 182 3.40 5.22 -18.22
N SER A 183 4.67 5.62 -18.09
CA SER A 183 5.43 6.19 -19.21
C SER A 183 5.42 5.26 -20.42
N THR A 184 5.39 5.80 -21.64
CA THR A 184 5.42 4.97 -22.87
C THR A 184 6.77 4.28 -23.07
N PHE A 185 6.79 3.16 -23.81
CA PHE A 185 7.98 2.33 -24.01
C PHE A 185 9.26 3.10 -24.39
N PRO A 186 9.23 4.06 -25.34
CA PRO A 186 10.44 4.80 -25.71
C PRO A 186 11.02 5.62 -24.56
N PHE A 187 10.18 6.20 -23.70
CA PHE A 187 10.64 6.99 -22.55
C PHE A 187 11.33 6.12 -21.50
N ARG A 188 10.75 4.94 -21.21
CA ARG A 188 11.28 4.00 -20.22
C ARG A 188 12.68 3.49 -20.54
N GLN A 189 13.01 3.35 -21.84
CA GLN A 189 14.35 2.93 -22.28
C GLN A 189 15.45 3.94 -21.91
N TYR A 190 15.11 5.22 -21.78
CA TYR A 190 16.06 6.26 -21.40
C TYR A 190 16.00 6.61 -19.90
N SER A 191 14.82 6.52 -19.28
CA SER A 191 14.65 6.84 -17.86
C SER A 191 15.09 5.71 -16.93
N GLY A 192 15.20 4.46 -17.41
CA GLY A 192 15.47 3.30 -16.56
C GLY A 192 14.26 2.86 -15.72
N GLU A 193 13.08 3.41 -15.99
CA GLU A 193 11.83 3.10 -15.30
C GLU A 193 11.39 1.66 -15.57
N LYS A 194 11.09 0.90 -14.50
CA LYS A 194 10.70 -0.52 -14.58
C LYS A 194 9.28 -0.70 -15.12
N LEU A 195 9.00 -1.91 -15.63
CA LEU A 195 7.72 -2.28 -16.26
C LEU A 195 6.60 -2.50 -15.21
N MET A 196 6.99 -3.03 -14.05
CA MET A 196 6.21 -3.01 -12.83
C MET A 196 6.95 -2.14 -11.80
N PRO A 197 6.26 -1.23 -11.10
CA PRO A 197 6.81 -0.56 -9.94
C PRO A 197 7.09 -1.61 -8.86
N ASP A 198 8.23 -1.47 -8.16
CA ASP A 198 8.58 -2.35 -7.03
C ASP A 198 7.78 -1.98 -5.76
N ASP A 199 6.99 -0.90 -5.81
CA ASP A 199 6.31 -0.30 -4.66
C ASP A 199 4.96 -0.98 -4.35
N ILE A 200 4.95 -2.31 -4.31
CA ILE A 200 3.84 -3.07 -3.73
C ILE A 200 4.36 -3.73 -2.46
N GLY A 201 4.07 -3.14 -1.32
CA GLY A 201 4.33 -3.70 0.01
C GLY A 201 3.04 -4.24 0.61
N TYR A 202 3.01 -5.54 0.90
CA TYR A 202 1.90 -6.17 1.61
C TYR A 202 2.15 -6.10 3.11
N SER A 203 1.21 -5.55 3.87
CA SER A 203 1.35 -5.54 5.32
C SER A 203 1.38 -6.95 5.89
N SER A 204 2.18 -7.11 6.93
CA SER A 204 2.06 -8.18 7.91
C SER A 204 1.00 -7.82 8.91
N GLU A 205 0.14 -8.77 9.21
CA GLU A 205 -0.92 -8.65 10.19
C GLU A 205 -0.91 -9.85 11.14
N ILE A 206 -1.29 -9.62 12.40
CA ILE A 206 -1.43 -10.65 13.42
C ILE A 206 -2.42 -10.20 14.49
N ILE A 207 -3.18 -11.13 15.03
CA ILE A 207 -3.99 -10.91 16.23
C ILE A 207 -3.28 -11.59 17.41
N ILE A 208 -3.01 -10.83 18.46
CA ILE A 208 -2.46 -11.37 19.70
C ILE A 208 -3.54 -11.33 20.78
N ILE A 209 -3.80 -12.48 21.38
CA ILE A 209 -4.78 -12.65 22.45
C ILE A 209 -4.01 -12.93 23.74
N GLN A 210 -4.06 -11.98 24.66
CA GLN A 210 -3.49 -12.11 25.98
C GLN A 210 -4.57 -12.63 26.94
N VAL A 211 -4.27 -13.74 27.60
CA VAL A 211 -5.16 -14.37 28.58
C VAL A 211 -4.49 -14.46 29.96
N PRO A 212 -5.26 -14.47 31.06
CA PRO A 212 -4.73 -14.72 32.40
C PRO A 212 -4.04 -16.08 32.49
N GLU A 213 -2.93 -16.14 33.23
CA GLU A 213 -2.26 -17.41 33.51
C GLU A 213 -3.20 -18.37 34.25
N GLY A 214 -3.27 -19.62 33.80
CA GLY A 214 -4.11 -20.67 34.40
C GLY A 214 -5.49 -20.86 33.74
N VAL A 215 -5.87 -20.02 32.77
CA VAL A 215 -7.05 -20.26 31.93
C VAL A 215 -6.75 -21.38 30.93
N SER A 216 -7.64 -22.38 30.86
CA SER A 216 -7.55 -23.46 29.87
C SER A 216 -8.00 -22.96 28.50
N ILE A 217 -7.19 -23.12 27.46
CA ILE A 217 -7.49 -22.64 26.11
C ILE A 217 -7.92 -23.80 25.21
N GLU A 218 -9.11 -23.69 24.63
CA GLU A 218 -9.60 -24.58 23.58
C GLU A 218 -9.66 -23.77 22.28
N ALA A 219 -8.76 -24.03 21.33
CA ALA A 219 -8.66 -23.24 20.10
C ALA A 219 -8.80 -24.12 18.84
N ASP A 220 -9.32 -23.52 17.77
CA ASP A 220 -9.34 -24.13 16.43
C ASP A 220 -7.90 -24.46 15.94
N GLU A 221 -7.76 -25.46 15.06
CA GLU A 221 -6.47 -26.01 14.59
C GLU A 221 -5.53 -24.98 13.91
N GLN A 222 -6.08 -23.83 13.49
CA GLN A 222 -5.35 -22.76 12.80
C GLN A 222 -4.77 -21.71 13.76
N ILE A 223 -5.07 -21.80 15.06
CA ILE A 223 -4.64 -20.84 16.08
C ILE A 223 -3.37 -21.35 16.78
N TYR A 224 -2.35 -20.51 16.87
CA TYR A 224 -1.13 -20.85 17.59
C TYR A 224 -1.24 -20.43 19.06
N VAL A 225 -1.15 -21.41 19.97
CA VAL A 225 -1.14 -21.16 21.41
C VAL A 225 0.29 -21.29 21.91
N ARG A 226 0.84 -20.20 22.44
CA ARG A 226 2.15 -20.18 23.09
C ARG A 226 1.95 -20.45 24.59
N GLU A 227 2.48 -21.58 25.07
CA GLU A 227 2.53 -21.95 26.49
C GLU A 227 3.52 -21.09 27.29
#